data_AF-A0A842JIC4-F1
#
_entry.id   AF-A0A842JIC4-F1
#
_cell.length_a   1.000
_cell.length_b   1.000
_cell.length_c   1.000
_cell.angle_alpha   90.00
_cell.angle_beta   90.00
_cell.angle_gamma   90.00
#
_symmetry.space_group_name_H-M   'P 1'
#
loop_
_entity.id
_entity.type
_entity.pdbx_description
1 polymer ?
#
loop_
_entity_poly.entity_id
_entity_poly.type
_entity_poly.pdbx_seq_one_letter_code
_entity_poly.pdbx_strand_id
1 'polypeptide(L)'
;MPWFDQFPWLIALAPFAGLFLSAVVKRRDPAVIGDRVYRHDPPARVSHWTHALGVGFCLVSGIVMGARFTPAFVADGPDAILWMNVHFVAAVSFLFGTFFYLGNTVISRYRFKEHLPTRHAVDYTIRHYGRTIGIKKFTMPPEDKYFESEKVAYIMALACSILLVVSGLVKALAHVVLTLPDAFMNVLTWTHDIAAALMLLFFVAHVFFAVIAPFSWKTFPSMFTGWMPLGEAEKEHKGWLARLAAMGRVEGAPAPVAGPAGEEPSDTGSSQTVSAAVEQGGQ
;
A
#
# COMPACT_ATOMS: atom_id res chain seq x y z
N MET A 1 26.18 7.87 26.03
CA MET A 1 26.58 6.90 24.98
C MET A 1 25.34 6.52 24.19
N PRO A 2 25.30 6.81 22.88
CA PRO A 2 24.30 6.27 21.97
C PRO A 2 24.20 4.73 22.05
N TRP A 3 22.99 4.19 21.92
CA TRP A 3 22.74 2.76 21.73
C TRP A 3 23.32 2.24 20.42
N PHE A 4 23.44 3.13 19.42
CA PHE A 4 24.15 2.85 18.18
C PHE A 4 25.56 2.31 18.44
N ASP A 5 26.29 2.88 19.40
CA ASP A 5 27.67 2.46 19.73
C ASP A 5 27.72 1.11 20.45
N GLN A 6 26.65 0.76 21.17
CA GLN A 6 26.57 -0.48 21.94
C GLN A 6 26.09 -1.66 21.07
N PHE A 7 25.20 -1.39 20.12
CA PHE A 7 24.51 -2.41 19.34
C PHE A 7 24.54 -2.15 17.82
N PRO A 8 25.66 -1.73 17.21
CA PRO A 8 25.68 -1.37 15.79
C PRO A 8 25.32 -2.55 14.87
N TRP A 9 25.55 -3.78 15.34
CA TRP A 9 25.19 -5.03 14.67
C TRP A 9 23.68 -5.16 14.39
N LEU A 10 22.80 -4.44 15.09
CA LEU A 10 21.36 -4.44 14.80
C LEU A 10 21.03 -3.85 13.42
N ILE A 11 21.81 -2.88 12.94
CA ILE A 11 21.69 -2.33 11.58
C ILE A 11 21.99 -3.39 10.52
N ALA A 12 22.96 -4.27 10.79
CA ALA A 12 23.26 -5.38 9.91
C ALA A 12 22.22 -6.50 10.04
N LEU A 13 21.82 -6.86 11.26
CA LEU A 13 20.89 -7.96 11.53
C LEU A 13 19.49 -7.73 10.94
N ALA A 14 18.95 -6.51 11.03
CA ALA A 14 17.58 -6.22 10.61
C ALA A 14 17.28 -6.57 9.13
N PRO A 15 18.12 -6.17 8.15
CA PRO A 15 18.01 -6.62 6.76
C PRO A 15 17.98 -8.15 6.59
N PHE A 16 18.91 -8.86 7.24
CA PHE A 16 18.98 -10.33 7.15
C PHE A 16 17.77 -11.00 7.79
N ALA A 17 17.33 -10.50 8.94
CA ALA A 17 16.12 -10.99 9.62
C ALA A 17 14.88 -10.80 8.74
N GLY A 18 14.74 -9.64 8.08
CA GLY A 18 13.67 -9.38 7.13
C GLY A 18 13.69 -10.35 5.95
N LEU A 19 14.85 -10.55 5.31
CA LEU A 19 14.98 -11.51 4.19
C LEU A 19 14.70 -12.95 4.64
N PHE A 20 15.26 -13.39 5.77
CA PHE A 20 15.03 -14.73 6.30
C PHE A 20 13.55 -14.98 6.59
N LEU A 21 12.88 -14.03 7.26
CA LEU A 21 11.46 -14.16 7.57
C LEU A 21 10.61 -14.23 6.30
N SER A 22 10.99 -13.49 5.24
CA SER A 22 10.28 -13.55 3.96
C SER A 22 10.35 -14.93 3.28
N ALA A 23 11.41 -15.69 3.54
CA ALA A 23 11.59 -17.03 2.97
C ALA A 23 10.76 -18.10 3.69
N VAL A 24 10.50 -17.92 4.99
CA VAL A 24 9.80 -18.94 5.81
C VAL A 24 8.31 -18.66 5.98
N VAL A 25 7.87 -17.41 5.84
CA VAL A 25 6.47 -17.04 6.04
C VAL A 25 5.64 -17.28 4.78
N LYS A 26 4.57 -18.06 4.94
CA LYS A 26 3.62 -18.35 3.85
C LYS A 26 2.79 -17.11 3.51
N ARG A 27 2.73 -16.78 2.22
CA ARG A 27 1.87 -15.72 1.68
C ARG A 27 0.49 -16.29 1.37
N ARG A 28 -0.54 -15.47 1.58
CA ARG A 28 -1.91 -15.76 1.12
C ARG A 28 -2.25 -14.82 -0.01
N ASP A 29 -2.89 -15.35 -1.03
CA ASP A 29 -3.30 -14.59 -2.19
C ASP A 29 -4.63 -13.87 -1.96
N PRO A 30 -4.86 -12.73 -2.65
CA PRO A 30 -6.13 -12.04 -2.56
C PRO A 30 -7.28 -12.86 -3.16
N ALA A 31 -8.44 -12.82 -2.51
CA ALA A 31 -9.64 -13.54 -2.93
C ALA A 31 -10.91 -12.80 -2.49
N VAL A 32 -11.99 -12.96 -3.25
CA VAL A 32 -13.34 -12.53 -2.85
C VAL A 32 -13.93 -13.63 -1.99
N ILE A 33 -14.43 -13.28 -0.80
CA ILE A 33 -14.97 -14.23 0.17
C ILE A 33 -16.29 -13.65 0.71
N GLY A 34 -17.42 -14.16 0.21
CA GLY A 34 -18.74 -13.65 0.57
C GLY A 34 -18.91 -12.16 0.25
N ASP A 35 -19.22 -11.35 1.28
CA ASP A 35 -19.46 -9.91 1.19
C ASP A 35 -18.18 -9.05 1.31
N ARG A 36 -17.00 -9.68 1.35
CA ARG A 36 -15.71 -9.00 1.54
C ARG A 36 -14.66 -9.48 0.55
N VAL A 37 -13.61 -8.68 0.41
CA VAL A 37 -12.42 -9.02 -0.37
C VAL A 37 -11.21 -9.03 0.54
N TYR A 38 -10.49 -10.15 0.53
CA TYR A 38 -9.21 -10.27 1.20
C TYR A 38 -8.13 -9.60 0.34
N ARG A 39 -7.65 -8.44 0.77
CA ARG A 39 -6.76 -7.56 -0.01
C ARG A 39 -5.30 -7.64 0.41
N HIS A 40 -5.04 -7.66 1.72
CA HIS A 40 -3.69 -7.62 2.28
C HIS A 40 -3.47 -8.77 3.26
N ASP A 41 -2.52 -9.64 2.94
CA ASP A 41 -2.13 -10.74 3.81
C ASP A 41 -1.22 -10.28 4.95
N PRO A 42 -1.15 -11.00 6.09
CA PRO A 42 -0.37 -10.59 7.25
C PRO A 42 1.07 -10.18 6.93
N PRO A 43 1.81 -10.89 6.04
CA PRO A 43 3.17 -10.49 5.72
C PRO A 43 3.24 -9.14 4.99
N ALA A 44 2.26 -8.79 4.15
CA ALA A 44 2.17 -7.44 3.56
C ALA A 44 1.96 -6.37 4.64
N ARG A 45 1.07 -6.64 5.59
CA ARG A 45 0.74 -5.69 6.68
C ARG A 45 1.92 -5.49 7.61
N VAL A 46 2.61 -6.57 8.00
CA VAL A 46 3.82 -6.49 8.83
C VAL A 46 4.92 -5.72 8.12
N SER A 47 5.19 -6.02 6.83
CA SER A 47 6.18 -5.25 6.06
C SER A 47 5.81 -3.76 5.96
N HIS A 48 4.52 -3.47 5.75
CA HIS A 48 4.04 -2.10 5.66
C HIS A 48 4.21 -1.35 6.98
N TRP A 49 3.72 -1.88 8.11
CA TRP A 49 3.75 -1.17 9.39
C TRP A 49 5.14 -1.02 9.96
N THR A 50 6.01 -2.03 9.83
CA THR A 50 7.41 -1.92 10.28
C THR A 50 8.17 -0.87 9.45
N HIS A 51 7.93 -0.81 8.14
CA HIS A 51 8.47 0.24 7.28
C HIS A 51 7.88 1.62 7.62
N ALA A 52 6.54 1.75 7.70
CA ALA A 52 5.85 3.02 7.89
C ALA A 52 6.18 3.67 9.25
N LEU A 53 6.18 2.88 10.34
CA LEU A 53 6.58 3.37 11.65
C LEU A 53 8.06 3.72 11.69
N GLY A 54 8.92 2.88 11.08
CA GLY A 54 10.35 3.16 10.95
C GLY A 54 10.62 4.48 10.24
N VAL A 55 10.00 4.69 9.07
CA VAL A 55 10.08 5.97 8.32
C VAL A 55 9.56 7.12 9.17
N GLY A 56 8.38 7.00 9.77
CA GLY A 56 7.79 8.06 10.59
C GLY A 56 8.71 8.53 11.71
N PHE A 57 9.27 7.61 12.50
CA PHE A 57 10.18 7.97 13.60
C PHE A 57 11.57 8.39 13.11
N CYS A 58 12.09 7.84 12.00
CA CYS A 58 13.32 8.33 11.37
C CYS A 58 13.17 9.78 10.90
N LEU A 59 12.03 10.12 10.29
CA LEU A 59 11.74 11.49 9.85
C LEU A 59 11.63 12.45 11.03
N VAL A 60 10.87 12.09 12.08
CA VAL A 60 10.74 12.93 13.28
C VAL A 60 12.11 13.17 13.93
N SER A 61 12.87 12.10 14.18
CA SER A 61 14.21 12.23 14.78
C SER A 61 15.18 13.01 13.89
N GLY A 62 15.15 12.80 12.57
CA GLY A 62 15.96 13.55 11.62
C GLY A 62 15.62 15.04 11.59
N ILE A 63 14.33 15.40 11.63
CA ILE A 63 13.89 16.80 11.73
C ILE A 63 14.40 17.41 13.03
N VAL A 64 14.26 16.73 14.16
CA VAL A 64 14.69 17.25 15.47
C VAL A 64 16.21 17.46 15.53
N MET A 65 16.99 16.51 15.02
CA MET A 65 18.46 16.63 14.94
C MET A 65 18.94 17.63 13.87
N GLY A 66 18.04 18.07 12.99
CA GLY A 66 18.35 18.98 11.89
C GLY A 66 18.93 18.28 10.66
N ALA A 67 18.79 18.95 9.52
CA ALA A 67 19.37 18.59 8.23
C ALA A 67 20.24 19.74 7.74
N ARG A 68 21.03 19.55 6.67
CA ARG A 68 21.89 20.62 6.14
C ARG A 68 21.19 21.92 5.75
N PHE A 69 19.89 21.85 5.49
CA PHE A 69 19.05 22.98 5.09
C PHE A 69 18.01 23.36 6.15
N THR A 70 18.05 22.76 7.36
CA THR A 70 17.17 23.12 8.47
C THR A 70 17.96 23.23 9.77
N PRO A 71 17.58 24.13 10.70
CA PRO A 71 18.22 24.14 12.01
C PRO A 71 17.94 22.83 12.75
N ALA A 72 18.84 22.48 13.68
CA ALA A 72 18.54 21.49 14.72
C ALA A 72 17.61 22.12 15.77
N PHE A 73 16.68 21.34 16.30
CA PHE A 73 15.77 21.75 17.38
C PHE A 73 16.25 21.28 18.76
N VAL A 74 17.44 20.69 18.81
CA VAL A 74 18.04 20.11 20.00
C VAL A 74 19.50 20.53 20.08
N ALA A 75 19.99 20.79 21.30
CA ALA A 75 21.39 21.10 21.55
C ALA A 75 22.25 19.83 21.52
N ASP A 76 23.55 20.02 21.24
CA ASP A 76 24.54 18.96 21.39
C ASP A 76 24.56 18.42 22.83
N GLY A 77 24.88 17.14 22.97
CA GLY A 77 24.97 16.47 24.27
C GLY A 77 23.86 15.43 24.51
N PRO A 78 23.31 15.33 25.74
CA PRO A 78 22.38 14.25 26.11
C PRO A 78 21.13 14.19 25.23
N ASP A 79 20.58 15.34 24.86
CA ASP A 79 19.34 15.38 24.09
C ASP A 79 19.57 14.95 22.62
N ALA A 80 20.68 15.36 22.00
CA ALA A 80 21.06 14.85 20.68
C ALA A 80 21.29 13.33 20.69
N ILE A 81 21.89 12.79 21.76
CA ILE A 81 22.07 11.34 21.94
C ILE A 81 20.73 10.62 22.03
N LEU A 82 19.75 11.18 22.75
CA LEU A 82 18.40 10.61 22.83
C LEU A 82 17.76 10.50 21.44
N TRP A 83 17.79 11.58 20.65
CA TRP A 83 17.18 11.57 19.32
C TRP A 83 17.94 10.69 18.33
N MET A 84 19.26 10.55 18.47
CA MET A 84 20.03 9.55 17.72
C MET A 84 19.61 8.12 18.08
N ASN A 85 19.33 7.84 19.36
CA ASN A 85 18.82 6.53 19.78
C ASN A 85 17.43 6.24 19.19
N VAL A 86 16.55 7.24 19.17
CA VAL A 86 15.25 7.14 18.49
C VAL A 86 15.45 6.85 17.00
N HIS A 87 16.34 7.60 16.34
CA HIS A 87 16.64 7.41 14.92
C HIS A 87 17.18 6.01 14.64
N PHE A 88 18.08 5.51 15.49
CA PHE A 88 18.66 4.17 15.39
C PHE A 88 17.61 3.06 15.52
N VAL A 89 16.76 3.11 16.54
CA VAL A 89 15.70 2.11 16.74
C VAL A 89 14.70 2.15 15.57
N ALA A 90 14.34 3.35 15.13
CA ALA A 90 13.49 3.54 13.96
C ALA A 90 14.13 2.99 12.68
N ALA A 91 15.44 3.18 12.49
CA ALA A 91 16.20 2.67 11.35
C ALA A 91 16.23 1.14 11.34
N VAL A 92 16.36 0.49 12.50
CA VAL A 92 16.27 -0.98 12.63
C VAL A 92 14.89 -1.49 12.16
N SER A 93 13.80 -0.84 12.60
CA SER A 93 12.43 -1.18 12.14
C SER A 93 12.25 -0.95 10.64
N PHE A 94 12.73 0.20 10.14
CA PHE A 94 12.67 0.57 8.73
C PHE A 94 13.42 -0.43 7.84
N LEU A 95 14.66 -0.78 8.21
CA LEU A 95 15.47 -1.76 7.50
C LEU A 95 14.81 -3.14 7.50
N PHE A 96 14.33 -3.61 8.65
CA PHE A 96 13.61 -4.88 8.73
C PHE A 96 12.40 -4.89 7.77
N GLY A 97 11.53 -3.88 7.84
CA GLY A 97 10.33 -3.80 7.00
C GLY A 97 10.66 -3.72 5.50
N THR A 98 11.67 -2.92 5.15
CA THR A 98 12.14 -2.76 3.76
C THR A 98 12.64 -4.08 3.18
N PHE A 99 13.50 -4.79 3.92
CA PHE A 99 14.09 -6.04 3.42
C PHE A 99 13.11 -7.21 3.51
N PHE A 100 12.18 -7.21 4.47
CA PHE A 100 11.07 -8.15 4.49
C PHE A 100 10.17 -7.95 3.26
N TYR A 101 9.83 -6.70 2.92
CA TYR A 101 9.11 -6.39 1.68
C TYR A 101 9.89 -6.82 0.42
N LEU A 102 11.19 -6.53 0.37
CA LEU A 102 12.06 -6.88 -0.75
C LEU A 102 12.10 -8.40 -0.96
N GLY A 103 12.35 -9.18 0.08
CA GLY A 103 12.40 -10.64 -0.01
C GLY A 103 11.06 -11.23 -0.47
N ASN A 104 9.95 -10.73 0.06
CA ASN A 104 8.61 -11.10 -0.39
C ASN A 104 8.39 -10.81 -1.88
N THR A 105 8.90 -9.68 -2.35
CA THR A 105 8.81 -9.22 -3.75
C THR A 105 9.67 -10.06 -4.68
N VAL A 106 10.87 -10.45 -4.25
CA VAL A 106 11.79 -11.33 -5.00
C VAL A 106 11.22 -12.74 -5.14
N ILE A 107 10.65 -13.29 -4.07
CA ILE A 107 10.02 -14.62 -4.06
C ILE A 107 8.75 -14.61 -4.91
N SER A 108 7.89 -13.61 -4.73
CA SER A 108 6.62 -13.47 -5.44
C SER A 108 6.69 -12.41 -6.53
N ARG A 109 7.51 -12.64 -7.57
CA ARG A 109 7.79 -11.64 -8.64
C ARG A 109 6.55 -11.04 -9.30
N TYR A 110 5.42 -11.76 -9.34
CA TYR A 110 4.17 -11.22 -9.87
C TYR A 110 3.61 -10.07 -9.00
N ARG A 111 3.80 -10.11 -7.69
CA ARG A 111 3.36 -9.05 -6.76
C ARG A 111 4.13 -7.75 -7.01
N PHE A 112 5.39 -7.82 -7.42
CA PHE A 112 6.14 -6.62 -7.83
C PHE A 112 5.47 -5.94 -9.02
N LYS A 113 5.06 -6.73 -10.02
CA LYS A 113 4.39 -6.22 -11.22
C LYS A 113 3.06 -5.51 -10.89
N GLU A 114 2.36 -5.89 -9.81
CA GLU A 114 1.13 -5.21 -9.37
C GLU A 114 1.38 -3.75 -8.93
N HIS A 115 2.61 -3.41 -8.51
CA HIS A 115 2.97 -2.08 -8.02
C HIS A 115 3.63 -1.20 -9.09
N LEU A 116 4.00 -1.77 -10.24
CA LEU A 116 4.66 -1.03 -11.30
C LEU A 116 3.66 -0.29 -12.19
N PRO A 117 3.91 0.99 -12.52
CA PRO A 117 3.03 1.78 -13.38
C PRO A 117 2.91 1.18 -14.78
N THR A 118 1.74 1.38 -15.40
CA THR A 118 1.52 1.03 -16.80
C THR A 118 2.07 2.12 -17.72
N ARG A 119 2.07 1.86 -19.04
CA ARG A 119 2.49 2.85 -20.06
C ARG A 119 1.65 4.13 -20.06
N HIS A 120 0.46 4.10 -19.44
CA HIS A 120 -0.47 5.23 -19.36
C HIS A 120 -0.51 5.88 -17.98
N ALA A 121 0.45 5.56 -17.11
CA ALA A 121 0.41 5.98 -15.70
C ALA A 121 0.30 7.49 -15.50
N VAL A 122 0.94 8.31 -16.33
CA VAL A 122 0.86 9.78 -16.22
C VAL A 122 -0.55 10.29 -16.56
N ASP A 123 -1.11 9.85 -17.70
CA ASP A 123 -2.47 10.23 -18.12
C ASP A 123 -3.52 9.77 -17.10
N TYR A 124 -3.42 8.52 -16.62
CA TYR A 124 -4.33 7.98 -15.62
C TYR A 124 -4.18 8.65 -14.25
N THR A 125 -2.97 9.04 -13.85
CA THR A 125 -2.74 9.83 -12.62
C THR A 125 -3.38 11.21 -12.71
N ILE A 126 -3.24 11.90 -13.85
CA ILE A 126 -3.86 13.21 -14.08
C ILE A 126 -5.39 13.08 -14.04
N ARG A 127 -5.95 12.05 -14.68
CA ARG A 127 -7.40 11.78 -14.65
C ARG A 127 -7.91 11.47 -13.26
N HIS A 128 -7.16 10.68 -12.49
CA HIS A 128 -7.49 10.33 -11.11
C HIS A 128 -7.58 11.58 -10.23
N TYR A 129 -6.50 12.37 -10.15
CA TYR A 129 -6.52 13.59 -9.34
C TYR A 129 -7.49 14.63 -9.90
N GLY A 130 -7.58 14.77 -11.23
CA GLY A 130 -8.53 15.66 -11.90
C GLY A 130 -9.99 15.36 -11.54
N ARG A 131 -10.36 14.07 -11.49
CA ARG A 131 -11.70 13.64 -11.02
C ARG A 131 -11.87 13.92 -9.53
N THR A 132 -10.85 13.63 -8.71
CA THR A 132 -10.89 13.85 -7.26
C THR A 132 -11.11 15.33 -6.90
N ILE A 133 -10.59 16.26 -7.71
CA ILE A 133 -10.83 17.71 -7.58
C ILE A 133 -12.09 18.20 -8.33
N GLY A 134 -12.93 17.29 -8.84
CA GLY A 134 -14.26 17.61 -9.37
C GLY A 134 -14.35 17.85 -10.88
N ILE A 135 -13.30 17.59 -11.66
CA ILE A 135 -13.34 17.74 -13.13
C ILE A 135 -14.07 16.54 -13.74
N LYS A 136 -15.38 16.70 -13.98
CA LYS A 136 -16.29 15.65 -14.50
C LYS A 136 -15.94 15.15 -15.91
N LYS A 137 -15.06 15.84 -16.65
CA LYS A 137 -14.60 15.44 -17.98
C LYS A 137 -13.77 14.15 -17.97
N PHE A 138 -13.15 13.81 -16.84
CA PHE A 138 -12.27 12.66 -16.76
C PHE A 138 -13.01 11.38 -16.33
N THR A 139 -12.93 10.36 -17.19
CA THR A 139 -13.34 9.00 -16.89
C THR A 139 -12.12 8.17 -16.47
N MET A 140 -12.30 7.35 -15.45
CA MET A 140 -11.28 6.42 -14.95
C MET A 140 -11.42 5.09 -15.68
N PRO A 141 -10.31 4.46 -16.13
CA PRO A 141 -10.36 3.09 -16.62
C PRO A 141 -10.81 2.13 -15.49
N PRO A 142 -11.24 0.89 -15.79
CA PRO A 142 -11.48 -0.12 -14.76
C PRO A 142 -10.20 -0.37 -13.97
N GLU A 143 -10.14 0.18 -12.76
CA GLU A 143 -8.91 0.20 -11.97
C GLU A 143 -8.55 -1.19 -11.44
N ASP A 144 -7.24 -1.39 -11.36
CA ASP A 144 -6.63 -2.58 -10.79
C ASP A 144 -6.60 -2.47 -9.25
N LYS A 145 -5.93 -3.42 -8.58
CA LYS A 145 -5.77 -3.45 -7.12
C LYS A 145 -5.26 -2.13 -6.59
N TYR A 146 -4.27 -1.55 -7.26
CA TYR A 146 -3.75 -0.22 -6.97
C TYR A 146 -4.05 0.72 -8.13
N PHE A 147 -4.44 1.95 -7.81
CA PHE A 147 -4.61 3.00 -8.80
C PHE A 147 -3.26 3.34 -9.44
N GLU A 148 -3.28 3.84 -10.68
CA GLU A 148 -2.03 4.25 -11.34
C GLU A 148 -1.33 5.40 -10.62
N SER A 149 -2.09 6.30 -9.99
CA SER A 149 -1.58 7.34 -9.09
C SER A 149 -0.81 6.73 -7.90
N GLU A 150 -1.32 5.65 -7.31
CA GLU A 150 -0.65 4.92 -6.23
C GLU A 150 0.63 4.23 -6.72
N LYS A 151 0.63 3.67 -7.93
CA LYS A 151 1.83 3.06 -8.54
C LYS A 151 2.92 4.08 -8.82
N VAL A 152 2.56 5.27 -9.30
CA VAL A 152 3.53 6.38 -9.47
C VAL A 152 4.09 6.83 -8.13
N ALA A 153 3.23 6.98 -7.12
CA ALA A 153 3.66 7.32 -5.76
C ALA A 153 4.58 6.25 -5.16
N TYR A 154 4.32 4.97 -5.45
CA TYR A 154 5.18 3.85 -5.06
C TYR A 154 6.59 3.94 -5.66
N ILE A 155 6.76 4.36 -6.93
CA ILE A 155 8.09 4.55 -7.52
C ILE A 155 8.89 5.64 -6.79
N MET A 156 8.23 6.75 -6.45
CA MET A 156 8.87 7.81 -5.67
C MET A 156 9.29 7.30 -4.28
N ALA A 157 8.41 6.58 -3.59
CA ALA A 157 8.71 5.98 -2.29
C ALA A 157 9.89 4.99 -2.39
N LEU A 158 9.88 4.12 -3.41
CA LEU A 158 10.95 3.15 -3.65
C LEU A 158 12.29 3.83 -3.90
N ALA A 159 12.33 4.84 -4.77
CA ALA A 159 13.55 5.59 -5.06
C ALA A 159 14.10 6.29 -3.80
N CYS A 160 13.23 6.96 -3.03
CA CYS A 160 13.63 7.62 -1.78
C CYS A 160 14.12 6.60 -0.74
N SER A 161 13.44 5.45 -0.59
CA SER A 161 13.87 4.39 0.33
C SER A 161 15.25 3.83 -0.06
N ILE A 162 15.52 3.62 -1.35
CA ILE A 162 16.85 3.17 -1.82
C ILE A 162 17.92 4.19 -1.44
N LEU A 163 17.68 5.48 -1.72
CA LEU A 163 18.64 6.54 -1.38
C LEU A 163 18.89 6.62 0.13
N LEU A 164 17.84 6.53 0.95
CA LEU A 164 17.93 6.56 2.42
C LEU A 164 18.68 5.34 2.97
N VAL A 165 18.36 4.13 2.48
CA VAL A 165 19.05 2.90 2.89
C VAL A 165 20.52 2.96 2.53
N VAL A 166 20.86 3.28 1.28
CA VAL A 166 22.26 3.30 0.83
C VAL A 166 23.06 4.36 1.59
N SER A 167 22.59 5.61 1.61
CA SER A 167 23.30 6.68 2.31
C SER A 167 23.36 6.46 3.82
N GLY A 168 22.28 5.96 4.44
CA GLY A 168 22.21 5.67 5.87
C GLY A 168 23.13 4.52 6.28
N LEU A 169 23.15 3.42 5.52
CA LEU A 169 24.06 2.29 5.79
C LEU A 169 25.52 2.68 5.63
N VAL A 170 25.87 3.49 4.62
CA VAL A 170 27.25 3.96 4.46
C VAL A 170 27.65 4.91 5.59
N LYS A 171 26.76 5.82 6.02
CA LYS A 171 26.99 6.67 7.20
C LYS A 171 27.15 5.84 8.48
N ALA A 172 26.33 4.79 8.67
CA ALA A 172 26.45 3.87 9.79
C ALA A 172 27.79 3.12 9.78
N LEU A 173 28.23 2.62 8.62
CA LEU A 173 29.54 1.98 8.47
C LEU A 173 30.70 2.95 8.73
N ALA A 174 30.57 4.20 8.28
CA ALA A 174 31.56 5.25 8.53
C ALA A 174 31.73 5.58 10.02
N HIS A 175 30.66 5.42 10.80
CA HIS A 175 30.72 5.61 12.24
C HIS A 175 31.44 4.46 12.97
N VAL A 176 31.32 3.23 12.47
CA VAL A 176 31.82 2.03 13.19
C VAL A 176 33.18 1.56 12.70
N VAL A 177 33.42 1.52 11.38
CA VAL A 177 34.59 0.81 10.81
C VAL A 177 35.26 1.51 9.62
N LEU A 178 34.57 2.42 8.91
CA LEU A 178 35.12 3.05 7.71
C LEU A 178 35.57 4.49 7.96
N THR A 179 36.81 4.80 7.61
CA THR A 179 37.24 6.20 7.47
C THR A 179 36.98 6.64 6.03
N LEU A 180 36.04 7.55 5.84
CA LEU A 180 35.68 8.07 4.52
C LEU A 180 36.20 9.51 4.35
N PRO A 181 36.64 9.92 3.14
CA PRO A 181 37.03 11.30 2.87
C PRO A 181 35.88 12.28 3.14
N ASP A 182 36.20 13.46 3.67
CA ASP A 182 35.20 14.48 4.03
C ASP A 182 34.28 14.86 2.86
N ALA A 183 34.85 15.00 1.65
CA ALA A 183 34.08 15.28 0.45
C ALA A 183 33.02 14.21 0.15
N PHE A 184 33.34 12.94 0.41
CA PHE A 184 32.41 11.83 0.20
C PHE A 184 31.32 11.80 1.28
N MET A 185 31.69 12.01 2.55
CA MET A 185 30.73 12.15 3.66
C MET A 185 29.77 13.34 3.47
N ASN A 186 30.27 14.41 2.86
CA ASN A 186 29.49 15.59 2.50
C ASN A 186 28.41 15.27 1.47
N VAL A 187 28.76 14.54 0.39
CA VAL A 187 27.80 14.08 -0.62
C VAL A 187 26.78 13.11 -0.03
N LEU A 188 27.22 12.14 0.79
CA LEU A 188 26.33 11.19 1.45
C LEU A 188 25.31 11.88 2.34
N THR A 189 25.74 12.90 3.09
CA THR A 189 24.85 13.65 3.99
C THR A 189 23.83 14.47 3.21
N TRP A 190 24.25 15.20 2.17
CA TRP A 190 23.29 15.87 1.27
C TRP A 190 22.30 14.91 0.63
N THR A 191 22.77 13.75 0.17
CA THR A 191 21.92 12.72 -0.43
C THR A 191 20.89 12.22 0.57
N HIS A 192 21.32 11.92 1.81
CA HIS A 192 20.43 11.44 2.86
C HIS A 192 19.39 12.50 3.24
N ASP A 193 19.81 13.75 3.41
CA ASP A 193 18.94 14.85 3.84
C ASP A 193 17.89 15.20 2.76
N ILE A 194 18.30 15.25 1.49
CA ILE A 194 17.38 15.48 0.36
C ILE A 194 16.41 14.30 0.23
N ALA A 195 16.90 13.07 0.32
CA ALA A 195 16.04 11.89 0.27
C ALA A 195 15.05 11.85 1.44
N ALA A 196 15.46 12.30 2.64
CA ALA A 196 14.59 12.41 3.80
C ALA A 196 13.50 13.48 3.59
N ALA A 197 13.83 14.63 3.00
CA ALA A 197 12.84 15.65 2.66
C ALA A 197 11.83 15.16 1.63
N LEU A 198 12.28 14.48 0.56
CA LEU A 198 11.39 13.90 -0.44
C LEU A 198 10.52 12.79 0.16
N MET A 199 11.09 11.95 1.02
CA MET A 199 10.34 10.94 1.76
C MET A 199 9.32 11.56 2.72
N LEU A 200 9.64 12.69 3.36
CA LEU A 200 8.70 13.43 4.20
C LEU A 200 7.50 13.92 3.40
N LEU A 201 7.73 14.52 2.23
CA LEU A 201 6.67 14.98 1.34
C LEU A 201 5.77 13.81 0.92
N PHE A 202 6.37 12.69 0.50
CA PHE A 202 5.64 11.46 0.21
C PHE A 202 4.84 10.98 1.42
N PHE A 203 5.47 10.88 2.59
CA PHE A 203 4.86 10.31 3.79
C PHE A 203 3.65 11.14 4.25
N VAL A 204 3.77 12.47 4.25
CA VAL A 204 2.65 13.38 4.58
C VAL A 204 1.51 13.20 3.58
N ALA A 205 1.79 13.20 2.28
CA ALA A 205 0.77 12.99 1.26
C ALA A 205 0.12 11.59 1.39
N HIS A 206 0.93 10.56 1.62
CA HIS A 206 0.47 9.19 1.80
C HIS A 206 -0.45 9.06 3.00
N VAL A 207 -0.07 9.59 4.17
CA VAL A 207 -0.91 9.58 5.38
C VAL A 207 -2.18 10.40 5.17
N PHE A 208 -2.10 11.56 4.52
CA PHE A 208 -3.27 12.37 4.22
C PHE A 208 -4.28 11.62 3.34
N PHE A 209 -3.84 11.07 2.21
CA PHE A 209 -4.74 10.34 1.33
C PHE A 209 -5.19 8.99 1.89
N ALA A 210 -4.34 8.29 2.66
CA ALA A 210 -4.68 6.97 3.18
C ALA A 210 -5.56 7.01 4.44
N VAL A 211 -5.39 8.01 5.30
CA VAL A 211 -6.03 8.05 6.63
C VAL A 211 -7.01 9.21 6.76
N ILE A 212 -6.64 10.40 6.31
CA ILE A 212 -7.41 11.62 6.55
C ILE A 212 -8.53 11.77 5.53
N ALA A 213 -8.27 11.45 4.26
CA ALA A 213 -9.23 11.64 3.19
C ALA A 213 -10.44 10.66 3.31
N PRO A 214 -11.70 11.17 3.32
CA PRO A 214 -12.89 10.35 3.56
C PRO A 214 -13.10 9.18 2.58
N PHE A 215 -12.64 9.34 1.33
CA PHE A 215 -12.77 8.29 0.32
C PHE A 215 -11.95 7.03 0.64
N SER A 216 -10.93 7.14 1.50
CA SER A 216 -10.06 6.02 1.87
C SER A 216 -10.52 5.25 3.11
N TRP A 217 -11.51 5.76 3.85
CA TRP A 217 -11.90 5.18 5.15
C TRP A 217 -12.45 3.76 5.09
N LYS A 218 -12.97 3.33 3.94
CA LYS A 218 -13.40 1.95 3.72
C LYS A 218 -12.27 1.02 3.26
N THR A 219 -11.19 1.59 2.73
CA THR A 219 -10.01 0.87 2.25
C THR A 219 -8.94 0.74 3.34
N PHE A 220 -8.76 1.79 4.14
CA PHE A 220 -7.74 1.89 5.19
C PHE A 220 -7.77 0.74 6.22
N PRO A 221 -8.93 0.29 6.75
CA PRO A 221 -8.98 -0.83 7.68
C PRO A 221 -8.37 -2.13 7.14
N SER A 222 -8.27 -2.28 5.81
CA SER A 222 -7.61 -3.43 5.18
C SER A 222 -6.11 -3.51 5.50
N MET A 223 -5.45 -2.40 5.85
CA MET A 223 -4.04 -2.41 6.28
C MET A 223 -3.85 -2.98 7.68
N PHE A 224 -4.90 -3.09 8.49
CA PHE A 224 -4.85 -3.76 9.79
C PHE A 224 -5.45 -5.17 9.72
N THR A 225 -6.65 -5.28 9.14
CA THR A 225 -7.44 -6.53 9.15
C THR A 225 -7.13 -7.41 7.94
N GLY A 226 -6.72 -6.83 6.83
CA GLY A 226 -6.59 -7.47 5.52
C GLY A 226 -7.83 -7.40 4.65
N TRP A 227 -8.96 -6.93 5.18
CA TRP A 227 -10.26 -7.03 4.55
C TRP A 227 -10.79 -5.68 4.06
N MET A 228 -11.52 -5.73 2.95
CA MET A 228 -12.23 -4.60 2.34
C MET A 228 -13.68 -5.02 2.03
N PRO A 229 -14.69 -4.16 2.21
CA PRO A 229 -16.06 -4.46 1.78
C PRO A 229 -16.17 -4.70 0.27
N LEU A 230 -16.91 -5.72 -0.17
CA LEU A 230 -17.07 -6.03 -1.60
C LEU A 230 -17.66 -4.86 -2.38
N GLY A 231 -18.69 -4.18 -1.86
CA GLY A 231 -19.30 -3.04 -2.54
C GLY A 231 -18.32 -1.87 -2.77
N GLU A 232 -17.28 -1.72 -1.94
CA GLU A 232 -16.24 -0.72 -2.19
C GLU A 232 -15.26 -1.19 -3.29
N ALA A 233 -14.90 -2.46 -3.29
CA ALA A 233 -14.09 -3.05 -4.36
C ALA A 233 -14.82 -3.02 -5.71
N GLU A 234 -16.14 -3.19 -5.74
CA GLU A 234 -16.97 -3.07 -6.94
C GLU A 234 -17.03 -1.64 -7.46
N LYS A 235 -16.93 -0.64 -6.57
CA LYS A 235 -16.93 0.76 -6.95
C LYS A 235 -15.58 1.20 -7.50
N GLU A 236 -14.51 0.88 -6.77
CA GLU A 236 -13.17 1.45 -6.97
C GLU A 236 -12.19 0.51 -7.68
N HIS A 237 -12.43 -0.81 -7.71
CA HIS A 237 -11.46 -1.82 -8.18
C HIS A 237 -12.09 -2.86 -9.13
N LYS A 238 -12.96 -2.43 -10.05
CA LYS A 238 -13.67 -3.32 -10.99
C LYS A 238 -12.74 -4.19 -11.82
N GLY A 239 -11.63 -3.64 -12.32
CA GLY A 239 -10.65 -4.38 -13.12
C GLY A 239 -9.97 -5.48 -12.29
N TRP A 240 -9.70 -5.20 -11.02
CA TRP A 240 -9.15 -6.18 -10.10
C TRP A 240 -10.12 -7.33 -9.80
N LEU A 241 -11.40 -7.03 -9.53
CA LEU A 241 -12.42 -8.06 -9.30
C LEU A 241 -12.59 -8.99 -10.50
N ALA A 242 -12.63 -8.42 -11.72
CA ALA A 242 -12.68 -9.21 -12.95
C ALA A 242 -11.47 -10.15 -13.08
N ARG A 243 -10.27 -9.69 -12.71
CA ARG A 243 -9.08 -10.55 -12.68
C ARG A 243 -9.18 -11.65 -11.63
N LEU A 244 -9.66 -11.35 -10.41
CA LEU A 244 -9.85 -12.37 -9.36
C LEU A 244 -10.84 -13.45 -9.80
N ALA A 245 -11.94 -13.06 -10.44
CA ALA A 245 -12.91 -13.98 -11.02
C ALA A 245 -12.28 -14.85 -12.12
N ALA A 246 -11.53 -14.26 -13.04
CA ALA A 246 -10.82 -14.99 -14.10
C ALA A 246 -9.77 -15.98 -13.54
N MET A 247 -9.20 -15.70 -12.37
CA MET A 247 -8.27 -16.60 -11.67
C MET A 247 -8.97 -17.63 -10.78
N GLY A 248 -10.31 -17.69 -10.76
CA GLY A 248 -11.08 -18.60 -9.92
C GLY A 248 -10.98 -18.30 -8.42
N ARG A 249 -10.67 -17.05 -8.03
CA ARG A 249 -10.44 -16.63 -6.63
C ARG A 249 -11.68 -15.95 -6.02
N VAL A 250 -12.84 -16.52 -6.31
CA VAL A 250 -14.12 -16.11 -5.75
C VAL A 250 -14.67 -17.29 -4.95
N GLU A 251 -14.57 -17.21 -3.64
CA GLU A 251 -14.97 -18.24 -2.70
C GLU A 251 -16.31 -17.84 -2.07
N GLY A 252 -17.33 -18.69 -2.21
CA GLY A 252 -18.67 -18.41 -1.71
C GLY A 252 -19.29 -17.22 -2.42
N ALA A 253 -19.95 -17.47 -3.55
CA ALA A 253 -20.79 -16.46 -4.18
C ALA A 253 -21.77 -15.90 -3.13
N PRO A 254 -21.94 -14.58 -3.02
CA PRO A 254 -23.05 -14.05 -2.23
C PRO A 254 -24.32 -14.68 -2.78
N ALA A 255 -25.15 -15.24 -1.90
CA ALA A 255 -26.48 -15.69 -2.29
C ALA A 255 -27.12 -14.56 -3.10
N PRO A 256 -27.80 -14.86 -4.23
CA PRO A 256 -28.49 -13.83 -4.98
C PRO A 256 -29.35 -13.06 -3.99
N VAL A 257 -29.14 -11.75 -3.87
CA VAL A 257 -30.05 -10.90 -3.11
C VAL A 257 -31.41 -11.17 -3.74
N ALA A 258 -32.25 -11.90 -3.03
CA ALA A 258 -33.62 -12.14 -3.44
C ALA A 258 -34.21 -10.74 -3.61
N GLY A 259 -34.45 -10.34 -4.85
CA GLY A 259 -35.29 -9.19 -5.13
C GLY A 259 -36.62 -9.39 -4.39
N PRO A 260 -37.30 -8.30 -4.00
CA PRO A 260 -38.56 -8.42 -3.29
C PRO A 260 -39.44 -9.38 -4.08
N ALA A 261 -39.88 -10.45 -3.43
CA ALA A 261 -40.71 -11.48 -4.00
C ALA A 261 -41.86 -10.77 -4.73
N GLY A 262 -41.87 -10.90 -6.06
CA GLY A 262 -42.98 -10.42 -6.87
C GLY A 262 -44.25 -11.05 -6.33
N GLU A 263 -45.26 -10.20 -6.12
CA GLU A 263 -46.64 -10.64 -5.97
C GLU A 263 -46.93 -11.67 -7.06
N GLU A 264 -47.24 -12.90 -6.63
CA GLU A 264 -47.87 -13.88 -7.47
C GLU A 264 -49.20 -13.30 -7.97
N PRO A 265 -49.53 -13.41 -9.27
CA PRO A 265 -50.83 -12.99 -9.76
C PRO A 265 -51.88 -13.96 -9.24
N SER A 266 -52.83 -13.44 -8.45
CA SER A 266 -54.00 -14.18 -7.98
C SER A 266 -54.89 -14.54 -9.17
N ASP A 267 -54.88 -15.82 -9.51
CA ASP A 267 -55.84 -16.46 -10.40
C ASP A 267 -57.20 -16.53 -9.69
N THR A 268 -58.08 -15.58 -10.00
CA THR A 268 -59.53 -15.72 -9.78
C THR A 268 -60.23 -15.61 -11.12
N GLY A 269 -60.70 -16.77 -11.58
CA GLY A 269 -61.27 -16.96 -12.90
C GLY A 269 -62.52 -16.14 -13.21
N SER A 270 -62.67 -15.83 -14.49
CA SER A 270 -63.95 -15.75 -15.18
C SER A 270 -63.70 -15.89 -16.69
N SER A 271 -63.69 -17.13 -17.20
CA SER A 271 -63.74 -17.35 -18.64
C SER A 271 -65.19 -17.14 -19.12
N GLN A 272 -65.47 -15.97 -19.70
CA GLN A 272 -66.59 -15.84 -20.62
C GLN A 272 -66.19 -16.46 -21.96
N THR A 273 -66.82 -17.59 -22.27
CA THR A 273 -66.77 -18.28 -23.55
C THR A 273 -67.46 -17.47 -24.64
N VAL A 274 -66.71 -17.02 -25.64
CA VAL A 274 -67.24 -16.69 -26.97
C VAL A 274 -66.96 -17.90 -27.87
N SER A 275 -67.99 -18.68 -28.18
CA SER A 275 -67.93 -19.81 -29.09
C SER A 275 -68.13 -19.32 -30.53
N ALA A 276 -67.09 -19.48 -31.35
CA ALA A 276 -67.19 -19.36 -32.80
C ALA A 276 -67.36 -20.77 -33.40
N ALA A 277 -68.39 -20.91 -34.23
CA ALA A 277 -68.77 -22.12 -34.95
C ALA A 277 -67.82 -22.42 -36.11
N VAL A 278 -67.42 -23.69 -36.28
CA VAL A 278 -67.18 -24.33 -37.60
C VAL A 278 -67.38 -25.86 -37.47
N GLU A 279 -68.49 -26.32 -38.05
CA GLU A 279 -68.72 -27.50 -38.90
C GLU A 279 -67.99 -28.85 -38.69
N GLN A 280 -68.82 -29.90 -38.60
CA GLN A 280 -68.51 -31.34 -38.54
C GLN A 280 -68.47 -32.00 -39.93
N GLY A 281 -67.64 -33.04 -40.04
CA GLY A 281 -67.91 -34.31 -40.76
C GLY A 281 -67.78 -34.28 -42.29
N GLY A 282 -67.09 -35.19 -42.98
CA GLY A 282 -66.82 -36.60 -42.67
C GLY A 282 -67.87 -37.50 -43.33
N GLN A 283 -67.57 -37.95 -44.55
CA GLN A 283 -67.94 -39.28 -45.05
C GLN A 283 -66.72 -40.17 -44.97
#